data_AF-A0A662PNJ3-F1
#
_entry.id   AF-A0A662PNJ3-F1
#
_cell.length_a   1.000
_cell.length_b   1.000
_cell.length_c   1.000
_cell.angle_alpha   90.00
_cell.angle_beta   90.00
_cell.angle_gamma   90.00
#
_symmetry.space_group_name_H-M   'P 1'
#
loop_
_entity.id
_entity.type
_entity.pdbx_description
1 polymer ?
#
loop_
_entity_poly.entity_id
_entity_poly.type
_entity_poly.pdbx_seq_one_letter_code
_entity_poly.pdbx_strand_id
1 'polypeptide(L)'
;MGGGSGYVTIKLRLPSILVEKLERVARRRGVRRGRLIASLLADWIEDYIEDRFEPFSTRDNRINIVDKLLGEIIPVTIMKGELYCEYCKSFTCGHTRYAKKIYARKKLMAKRGF
;
A
#
# COMPACT_ATOMS: atom_id res chain seq x y z
N MET A 1 -11.00 -22.84 -11.20
CA MET A 1 -9.59 -23.21 -11.38
C MET A 1 -8.81 -22.76 -10.16
N GLY A 2 -8.34 -23.70 -9.34
CA GLY A 2 -7.63 -23.41 -8.10
C GLY A 2 -6.21 -22.95 -8.38
N GLY A 3 -5.98 -21.64 -8.34
CA GLY A 3 -4.63 -21.07 -8.33
C GLY A 3 -4.03 -21.27 -6.94
N GLY A 4 -2.90 -21.97 -6.85
CA GLY A 4 -2.15 -22.08 -5.62
C GLY A 4 -1.89 -20.69 -5.04
N SER A 5 -2.27 -20.51 -3.79
CA SER A 5 -1.97 -19.32 -3.00
C SER A 5 -0.45 -19.20 -2.89
N GLY A 6 0.17 -18.47 -3.81
CA GLY A 6 1.63 -18.44 -4.04
C GLY A 6 2.38 -17.65 -2.97
N TYR A 7 2.23 -18.03 -1.70
CA TYR A 7 3.02 -17.47 -0.62
C TYR A 7 4.21 -18.38 -0.32
N VAL A 8 5.41 -17.81 -0.40
CA VAL A 8 6.65 -18.46 0.04
C VAL A 8 6.96 -18.01 1.46
N THR A 9 7.21 -18.95 2.36
CA THR A 9 7.67 -18.63 3.72
C THR A 9 9.18 -18.46 3.72
N ILE A 10 9.64 -17.26 4.07
CA ILE A 10 11.06 -16.96 4.27
C ILE A 10 11.39 -16.92 5.77
N LYS A 11 12.52 -17.55 6.16
CA LYS A 11 13.08 -17.39 7.51
C LYS A 11 14.15 -16.31 7.47
N LEU A 12 13.93 -15.22 8.20
CA LEU A 12 14.88 -14.11 8.30
C LEU A 12 15.50 -14.09 9.70
N ARG A 13 16.83 -13.99 9.77
CA ARG A 13 17.54 -13.70 11.02
C ARG A 13 17.72 -12.19 11.12
N LEU A 14 16.98 -11.56 12.02
CA LEU A 14 17.01 -10.10 12.23
C LEU A 14 17.50 -9.80 13.66
N PRO A 15 18.16 -8.65 13.88
CA PRO A 15 18.47 -8.20 15.23
C PRO A 15 17.20 -8.08 16.09
N SER A 16 17.23 -8.57 17.32
CA SER A 16 16.07 -8.57 18.24
C SER A 16 15.49 -7.17 18.44
N ILE A 17 16.35 -6.16 18.57
CA ILE A 17 15.95 -4.75 18.70
C ILE A 17 15.18 -4.24 17.48
N LEU A 18 15.50 -4.72 16.27
CA LEU A 18 14.78 -4.35 15.06
C LEU A 18 13.39 -4.98 15.05
N VAL A 19 13.29 -6.27 15.39
CA VAL A 19 12.02 -6.99 15.50
C VAL A 19 11.09 -6.29 16.50
N GLU A 20 11.61 -5.90 17.66
CA GLU A 20 10.84 -5.20 18.67
C GLU A 20 10.31 -3.84 18.17
N LYS A 21 11.15 -3.05 17.49
CA LYS A 21 10.72 -1.77 16.90
C LYS A 21 9.64 -1.98 15.84
N LEU A 22 9.77 -3.00 14.98
CA LEU A 22 8.75 -3.37 14.00
C LEU A 22 7.44 -3.80 14.67
N GLU A 23 7.51 -4.57 15.76
CA GLU A 23 6.34 -4.96 16.56
C GLU A 23 5.59 -3.75 17.12
N ARG A 24 6.33 -2.76 17.64
CA ARG A 24 5.74 -1.52 18.18
C ARG A 24 5.07 -0.69 17.07
N VAL A 25 5.69 -0.61 15.89
CA VAL A 25 5.08 0.08 14.73
C VAL A 25 3.83 -0.65 14.26
N ALA A 26 3.89 -1.97 14.12
CA ALA A 26 2.77 -2.80 13.69
C ALA A 26 1.57 -2.66 14.65
N ARG A 27 1.81 -2.73 15.96
CA ARG A 27 0.78 -2.50 17.00
C ARG A 27 0.18 -1.11 16.93
N ARG A 28 1.00 -0.05 16.83
CA ARG A 28 0.50 1.34 16.71
C ARG A 28 -0.37 1.54 15.47
N ARG A 29 -0.05 0.86 14.37
CA ARG A 29 -0.84 0.90 13.13
C ARG A 29 -2.03 -0.06 13.14
N GLY A 30 -2.16 -0.96 14.13
CA GLY A 30 -3.19 -2.00 14.13
C GLY A 30 -3.04 -3.01 12.98
N VAL A 31 -1.80 -3.30 12.54
CA VAL A 31 -1.51 -4.27 11.47
C VAL A 31 -0.68 -5.44 11.98
N ARG A 32 -0.77 -6.59 11.32
CA ARG A 32 0.11 -7.74 11.62
C ARG A 32 1.55 -7.42 11.24
N ARG A 33 2.52 -7.85 12.06
CA ARG A 33 3.97 -7.66 11.79
C ARG A 33 4.39 -8.13 10.39
N GLY A 34 3.93 -9.31 9.98
CA GLY A 34 4.22 -9.85 8.65
C GLY A 34 3.71 -8.95 7.51
N ARG A 35 2.52 -8.37 7.67
CA ARG A 35 1.96 -7.40 6.71
C ARG A 35 2.80 -6.13 6.63
N LEU A 36 3.22 -5.60 7.78
CA LEU A 36 4.11 -4.44 7.83
C LEU A 36 5.42 -4.74 7.09
N ILE A 37 6.05 -5.88 7.39
CA ILE A 37 7.32 -6.28 6.75
C ILE A 37 7.13 -6.44 5.24
N ALA A 38 6.10 -7.16 4.79
CA ALA A 38 5.82 -7.35 3.36
C ALA A 38 5.62 -6.00 2.63
N SER A 39 4.86 -5.07 3.23
CA SER A 39 4.67 -3.74 2.65
C SER A 39 5.97 -2.93 2.60
N LEU A 40 6.82 -3.01 3.63
CA LEU A 40 8.11 -2.31 3.66
C LEU A 40 9.06 -2.86 2.58
N LEU A 41 9.10 -4.19 2.41
CA LEU A 41 9.89 -4.83 1.36
C LEU A 41 9.36 -4.45 -0.03
N ALA A 42 8.05 -4.46 -0.22
CA ALA A 42 7.43 -4.05 -1.48
C ALA A 42 7.69 -2.56 -1.79
N ASP A 43 7.66 -1.68 -0.79
CA ASP A 43 8.00 -0.26 -0.92
C ASP A 43 9.48 -0.05 -1.24
N TRP A 44 10.37 -0.88 -0.67
CA TRP A 44 11.81 -0.82 -0.97
C TRP A 44 12.11 -1.21 -2.42
N ILE A 45 11.45 -2.24 -2.95
CA ILE A 45 11.68 -2.68 -4.33
C ILE A 45 10.93 -1.86 -5.38
N GLU A 46 10.03 -0.96 -4.96
CA GLU A 46 9.24 -0.08 -5.86
C GLU A 46 10.14 0.68 -6.84
N ASP A 47 11.32 1.13 -6.40
CA ASP A 47 12.26 1.91 -7.22
C ASP A 47 13.01 1.08 -8.26
N TYR A 48 12.87 -0.26 -8.22
CA TYR A 48 13.61 -1.20 -9.07
C TYR A 48 12.72 -2.00 -10.01
N ILE A 49 11.40 -1.81 -9.95
CA ILE A 49 10.43 -2.52 -10.79
C ILE A 49 9.52 -1.53 -11.50
N GLU A 50 9.28 -1.80 -12.78
CA GLU A 50 8.23 -1.13 -13.54
C GLU A 50 6.94 -1.94 -13.32
N ASP A 51 5.83 -1.29 -12.96
CA ASP A 51 4.48 -1.90 -12.90
C ASP A 51 4.04 -2.63 -11.60
N ARG A 52 4.45 -2.15 -10.41
CA ARG A 52 3.89 -2.65 -9.12
C ARG A 52 2.38 -2.42 -8.97
N PHE A 53 1.92 -1.25 -9.40
CA PHE A 53 0.59 -0.73 -9.06
C PHE A 53 -0.26 -0.47 -10.29
N GLU A 54 -1.53 -0.86 -10.19
CA GLU A 54 -2.53 -0.61 -11.21
C GLU A 54 -3.78 0.05 -10.60
N PRO A 55 -4.35 1.11 -11.20
CA PRO A 55 -5.60 1.68 -10.73
C PRO A 55 -6.73 0.67 -10.99
N PHE A 56 -7.48 0.31 -9.94
CA PHE A 56 -8.63 -0.59 -10.10
C PHE A 56 -9.93 0.19 -10.28
N SER A 57 -10.20 1.15 -9.40
CA SER A 57 -11.41 1.95 -9.46
C SER A 57 -11.26 3.21 -8.63
N THR A 58 -11.94 4.29 -9.02
CA THR A 58 -12.01 5.52 -8.22
C THR A 58 -13.46 5.89 -7.95
N ARG A 59 -13.82 6.10 -6.69
CA ARG A 59 -15.09 6.71 -6.23
C ARG A 59 -14.79 8.04 -5.53
N ASP A 60 -15.81 8.82 -5.22
CA ASP A 60 -15.64 10.21 -4.76
C ASP A 60 -14.65 10.37 -3.60
N ASN A 61 -14.68 9.46 -2.63
CA ASN A 61 -13.82 9.51 -1.45
C ASN A 61 -12.85 8.32 -1.33
N ARG A 62 -12.68 7.49 -2.37
CA ARG A 62 -11.85 6.28 -2.30
C ARG A 62 -11.21 5.92 -3.64
N ILE A 63 -9.94 5.55 -3.59
CA ILE A 63 -9.16 5.03 -4.72
C ILE A 63 -8.79 3.59 -4.38
N ASN A 64 -9.19 2.63 -5.20
CA ASN A 64 -8.76 1.24 -5.06
C ASN A 64 -7.61 1.00 -6.06
N ILE A 65 -6.51 0.42 -5.56
CA ILE A 65 -5.29 0.11 -6.32
C ILE A 65 -5.05 -1.39 -6.23
N VAL A 66 -4.66 -2.04 -7.31
CA VAL A 66 -4.10 -3.40 -7.26
C VAL A 66 -2.61 -3.28 -6.95
N ASP A 67 -2.14 -3.93 -5.88
CA ASP A 67 -0.71 -4.13 -5.61
C ASP A 67 -0.32 -5.53 -6.07
N LYS A 68 0.37 -5.61 -7.22
CA LYS A 68 0.72 -6.87 -7.87
C LYS A 68 1.73 -7.69 -7.06
N LEU A 69 2.55 -7.04 -6.22
CA LEU A 69 3.50 -7.74 -5.36
C LEU A 69 2.83 -8.39 -4.14
N LEU A 70 1.82 -7.72 -3.59
CA LEU A 70 1.08 -8.23 -2.46
C LEU A 70 -0.06 -9.16 -2.89
N GLY A 71 -0.49 -9.09 -4.14
CA GLY A 71 -1.65 -9.82 -4.66
C GLY A 71 -2.97 -9.30 -4.10
N GLU A 72 -3.04 -8.02 -3.74
CA GLU A 72 -4.11 -7.44 -2.93
C GLU A 72 -4.73 -6.22 -3.61
N ILE A 73 -6.05 -6.04 -3.45
CA ILE A 73 -6.72 -4.78 -3.78
C ILE A 73 -6.68 -3.88 -2.54
N ILE A 74 -6.02 -2.74 -2.69
CA ILE A 74 -5.70 -1.81 -1.61
C ILE A 74 -6.61 -0.59 -1.69
N PRO A 75 -7.54 -0.42 -0.73
CA PRO A 75 -8.31 0.80 -0.62
C PRO A 75 -7.48 1.92 0.01
N VAL A 76 -7.47 3.06 -0.68
CA VAL A 76 -6.93 4.33 -0.20
C VAL A 76 -8.07 5.35 -0.09
N THR A 77 -8.39 5.73 1.13
CA THR A 77 -9.51 6.63 1.42
C THR A 77 -9.01 8.07 1.53
N ILE A 78 -9.78 8.99 0.97
CA ILE A 78 -9.51 10.42 1.10
C ILE A 78 -10.14 10.88 2.43
N MET A 79 -9.32 11.38 3.35
CA MET A 79 -9.76 11.82 4.67
C MET A 79 -9.29 13.25 4.88
N LYS A 80 -10.22 14.21 4.94
CA LYS A 80 -9.92 15.64 5.12
C LYS A 80 -8.87 16.17 4.12
N GLY A 81 -8.89 15.68 2.89
CA GLY A 81 -7.95 16.08 1.84
C GLY A 81 -6.62 15.30 1.81
N GLU A 82 -6.38 14.42 2.78
CA GLU A 82 -5.23 13.52 2.83
C GLU A 82 -5.58 12.12 2.33
N LEU A 83 -4.57 11.33 1.94
CA LEU A 83 -4.75 9.96 1.46
C LEU A 83 -4.32 8.98 2.55
N TYR A 84 -5.26 8.13 2.98
CA TYR A 84 -5.05 7.12 4.01
C TYR A 84 -5.15 5.73 3.41
N CYS A 85 -4.07 4.93 3.49
CA CYS A 85 -4.10 3.54 3.06
C CYS A 85 -4.72 2.67 4.16
N GLU A 86 -5.83 2.02 3.85
CA GLU A 86 -6.55 1.16 4.81
C GLU A 86 -5.82 -0.16 5.09
N TYR A 87 -4.99 -0.62 4.15
CA TYR A 87 -4.20 -1.85 4.30
C TYR A 87 -2.99 -1.63 5.22
N CYS A 88 -2.21 -0.58 4.97
CA CYS A 88 -1.03 -0.21 5.77
C CYS A 88 -1.39 0.56 7.05
N LYS A 89 -2.64 1.02 7.16
CA LYS A 89 -3.14 1.89 8.23
C LYS A 89 -2.23 3.10 8.44
N SER A 90 -1.90 3.77 7.34
CA SER A 90 -0.92 4.85 7.32
C SER A 90 -1.23 5.85 6.21
N PHE A 91 -0.89 7.11 6.46
CA PHE A 91 -0.90 8.19 5.47
C PHE A 91 0.35 8.14 4.56
N THR A 92 1.39 7.38 4.95
CA THR A 92 2.67 7.32 4.25
C THR A 92 3.07 5.87 3.96
N CYS A 93 2.82 5.43 2.73
CA CYS A 93 3.34 4.18 2.14
C CYS A 93 3.37 4.29 0.61
N GLY A 94 3.89 3.27 -0.07
CA GLY A 94 3.85 3.17 -1.53
C GLY A 94 2.44 3.35 -2.12
N HIS A 95 1.41 2.79 -1.47
CA HIS A 95 0.01 2.92 -1.92
C HIS A 95 -0.50 4.36 -1.88
N THR A 96 -0.24 5.12 -0.80
CA THR A 96 -0.68 6.52 -0.73
C THR A 96 0.10 7.40 -1.69
N ARG A 97 1.40 7.10 -1.90
CA ARG A 97 2.24 7.76 -2.91
C ARG A 97 1.69 7.57 -4.32
N TYR A 98 1.31 6.34 -4.69
CA TYR A 98 0.71 6.03 -5.97
C TYR A 98 -0.68 6.64 -6.12
N ALA A 99 -1.55 6.50 -5.10
CA ALA A 99 -2.87 7.12 -5.07
C ALA A 99 -2.82 8.64 -5.27
N LYS A 100 -1.77 9.31 -4.75
CA LYS A 100 -1.58 10.76 -4.92
C LYS A 100 -1.42 11.14 -6.39
N LYS A 101 -0.72 10.32 -7.19
CA LYS A 101 -0.57 10.55 -8.64
C LYS A 101 -1.94 10.50 -9.34
N ILE A 102 -2.78 9.51 -8.99
CA ILE A 102 -4.14 9.38 -9.53
C ILE A 102 -5.03 10.56 -9.10
N TYR A 103 -5.02 10.87 -7.80
CA TYR A 103 -5.83 11.93 -7.23
C TYR A 103 -5.51 13.30 -7.84
N ALA A 104 -4.21 13.61 -8.04
CA ALA A 104 -3.77 14.83 -8.69
C ALA A 104 -4.26 14.93 -10.14
N ARG A 105 -4.18 13.85 -10.93
CA ARG A 105 -4.71 13.80 -12.31
C ARG A 105 -6.21 14.07 -12.34
N LYS A 106 -7.00 13.45 -11.44
CA LYS A 106 -8.45 13.67 -11.35
C LYS A 106 -8.78 15.14 -11.06
N LYS A 107 -8.06 15.77 -10.12
CA LYS A 107 -8.23 17.20 -9.81
C LYS A 107 -7.91 18.10 -11.00
N LEU A 108 -6.88 17.77 -11.78
CA LEU A 108 -6.53 18.52 -12.98
C LEU A 108 -7.62 18.40 -14.06
N MET A 109 -8.19 17.21 -14.25
CA MET A 109 -9.29 16.98 -15.19
C MET A 109 -10.55 17.75 -14.79
N ALA A 110 -10.96 17.68 -13.52
CA ALA A 110 -12.13 18.41 -13.01
C ALA A 110 -12.01 19.93 -13.15
N LYS A 111 -10.80 20.49 -12.98
CA LYS A 111 -10.54 21.93 -13.20
C LYS A 111 -10.65 22.37 -14.66
N ARG A 112 -10.53 21.44 -15.62
CA ARG A 112 -10.54 21.74 -17.06
C ARG A 112 -11.94 21.66 -17.69
N GLY A 113 -13.00 21.46 -16.89
CA GLY A 113 -14.38 21.57 -17.34
C GLY A 113 -14.85 20.44 -18.27
N PHE A 114 -14.37 19.22 -18.03
CA PHE A 114 -15.02 18.01 -18.53
C PHE A 114 -15.95 17.44 -17.46
#